data_AF-A0A3T1B810-F1
#
_entry.id   AF-A0A3T1B810-F1
#
_cell.length_a   1.000
_cell.length_b   1.000
_cell.length_c   1.000
_cell.angle_alpha   90.00
_cell.angle_beta   90.00
_cell.angle_gamma   90.00
#
_symmetry.space_group_name_H-M   'P 1'
#
loop_
_entity.id
_entity.type
_entity.pdbx_description
1 polymer ?
#
loop_
_entity_poly.entity_id
_entity_poly.type
_entity_poly.pdbx_seq_one_letter_code
_entity_poly.pdbx_strand_id
1 'polypeptide(L)'
;MIEDPIETARLLPEPLAGRHHPDCCCGNCDAPCCTNCGAPMLGVYSWDELLCPGCVPTASVPQSDGEQPTFTACESCLTEDGFPSAESTCATCAMLAEVLCNAALYLERHGWIQGGYYDATTGVFTPPACIVGAIAMVCYGGPVDAPAQHFDDPGFFAFEQAVLHLDRYLLVENGSESYEFNDAKGRTADDVIRVLRDAATRPVHELIDALKAIEAKNERLAESGITTEQVIALLKSEGVIDGCPVCDGVASKLTDGRLWCATTGTDVDRHGDA
;
A
#
# COMPACT_ATOMS: atom_id res chain seq x y z
N MET A 1 -29.76 -31.24 -41.50
CA MET A 1 -30.79 -30.78 -40.56
C MET A 1 -30.16 -29.66 -39.77
N ILE A 2 -30.69 -28.45 -39.91
CA ILE A 2 -30.18 -27.22 -39.27
C ILE A 2 -30.93 -27.12 -37.94
N GLU A 3 -30.21 -27.18 -36.82
CA GLU A 3 -30.80 -27.04 -35.49
C GLU A 3 -31.04 -25.56 -35.17
N ASP A 4 -32.18 -25.30 -34.53
CA ASP A 4 -32.82 -24.00 -34.28
C ASP A 4 -32.18 -23.33 -33.04
N PRO A 5 -31.68 -22.08 -33.12
CA PRO A 5 -30.91 -21.45 -32.05
C PRO A 5 -31.75 -20.80 -30.92
N ILE A 6 -33.02 -21.17 -30.73
CA ILE A 6 -33.93 -20.48 -29.78
C ILE A 6 -34.07 -21.19 -28.42
N GLU A 7 -33.56 -22.41 -28.23
CA GLU A 7 -33.87 -23.22 -27.02
C GLU A 7 -32.88 -23.14 -25.84
N THR A 8 -31.83 -22.31 -25.90
CA THR A 8 -30.80 -22.24 -24.84
C THR A 8 -30.99 -21.09 -23.82
N ALA A 9 -32.16 -20.44 -23.79
CA ALA A 9 -32.39 -19.23 -22.97
C ALA A 9 -33.22 -19.45 -21.68
N ARG A 10 -33.23 -20.66 -21.08
CA ARG A 10 -34.12 -20.96 -19.92
C ARG A 10 -33.45 -21.52 -18.66
N LEU A 11 -32.19 -21.18 -18.39
CA LEU A 11 -31.54 -21.53 -17.11
C LEU A 11 -30.83 -20.31 -16.47
N LEU A 12 -31.58 -19.25 -16.18
CA LEU A 12 -31.13 -18.23 -15.21
C LEU A 12 -31.75 -18.53 -13.84
N PRO A 13 -30.98 -18.43 -12.73
CA PRO A 13 -31.50 -18.63 -11.38
C PRO A 13 -32.52 -17.54 -11.01
N GLU A 14 -33.53 -17.89 -10.22
CA GLU A 14 -34.54 -16.95 -9.74
C GLU A 14 -33.91 -15.85 -8.86
N PRO A 15 -34.40 -14.60 -8.94
CA PRO A 15 -33.90 -13.50 -8.13
C PRO A 15 -34.17 -13.77 -6.64
N LEU A 16 -33.13 -13.61 -5.82
CA LEU A 16 -33.23 -13.66 -4.36
C LEU A 16 -34.16 -12.54 -3.89
N ALA A 17 -35.24 -12.89 -3.21
CA ALA A 17 -36.15 -11.92 -2.57
C ALA A 17 -35.40 -11.10 -1.51
N GLY A 18 -35.14 -9.82 -1.81
CA GLY A 18 -34.46 -8.87 -0.94
C GLY A 18 -35.30 -8.47 0.27
N ARG A 19 -34.65 -8.26 1.41
CA ARG A 19 -35.27 -7.65 2.60
C ARG A 19 -35.31 -6.13 2.40
N HIS A 20 -36.49 -5.53 2.51
CA HIS A 20 -36.65 -4.07 2.47
C HIS A 20 -35.96 -3.41 3.67
N HIS A 21 -35.10 -2.41 3.41
CA HIS A 21 -34.55 -1.53 4.43
C HIS A 21 -35.56 -0.40 4.71
N PRO A 22 -35.99 -0.17 5.96
CA PRO A 22 -37.11 0.71 6.29
C PRO A 22 -36.87 2.21 6.01
N ASP A 23 -35.64 2.62 5.73
CA ASP A 23 -35.25 4.03 5.52
C ASP A 23 -34.96 4.40 4.05
N CYS A 24 -35.34 3.55 3.09
CA CYS A 24 -35.15 3.88 1.68
C CYS A 24 -36.20 4.88 1.19
N CYS A 25 -35.80 6.14 0.97
CA CYS A 25 -36.69 7.26 0.60
C CYS A 25 -37.35 7.15 -0.79
N CYS A 26 -36.99 6.17 -1.63
CA CYS A 26 -37.68 5.96 -2.90
C CYS A 26 -38.71 4.83 -2.74
N GLY A 27 -39.99 5.20 -2.68
CA GLY A 27 -41.11 4.28 -2.50
C GLY A 27 -41.34 3.29 -3.67
N ASN A 28 -40.32 2.97 -4.48
CA ASN A 28 -40.46 2.05 -5.60
C ASN A 28 -39.14 1.46 -6.18
N CYS A 29 -38.06 1.27 -5.40
CA CYS A 29 -36.79 0.79 -5.97
C CYS A 29 -36.30 -0.51 -5.34
N ASP A 30 -36.26 -1.59 -6.14
CA ASP A 30 -35.39 -2.75 -5.90
C ASP A 30 -33.91 -2.46 -6.25
N ALA A 31 -33.59 -1.21 -6.64
CA ALA A 31 -32.24 -0.80 -6.96
C ALA A 31 -31.46 -0.42 -5.67
N PRO A 32 -30.20 -0.85 -5.52
CA PRO A 32 -29.36 -0.41 -4.41
C PRO A 32 -29.19 1.12 -4.41
N CYS A 33 -29.20 1.72 -3.22
CA CYS A 33 -28.99 3.16 -3.01
C CYS A 33 -27.69 3.40 -2.27
N CYS A 34 -27.10 4.57 -2.50
CA CYS A 34 -25.95 5.05 -1.75
C CYS A 34 -26.28 5.15 -0.25
N THR A 35 -25.49 4.54 0.63
CA THR A 35 -25.64 4.61 2.09
C THR A 35 -25.28 5.97 2.67
N ASN A 36 -24.49 6.77 1.95
CA ASN A 36 -24.13 8.13 2.39
C ASN A 36 -25.21 9.17 2.03
N CYS A 37 -25.62 9.26 0.76
CA CYS A 37 -26.56 10.30 0.31
C CYS A 37 -27.95 9.80 -0.09
N GLY A 38 -28.19 8.48 -0.10
CA GLY A 38 -29.46 7.90 -0.53
C GLY A 38 -29.72 7.95 -2.04
N ALA A 39 -28.78 8.45 -2.86
CA ALA A 39 -28.95 8.50 -4.31
C ALA A 39 -29.00 7.07 -4.92
N PRO A 40 -29.83 6.83 -5.95
CA PRO A 40 -29.89 5.54 -6.62
C PRO A 40 -28.54 5.21 -7.28
N MET A 41 -28.07 3.97 -7.14
CA MET A 41 -26.85 3.49 -7.78
C MET A 41 -27.12 3.25 -9.27
N LEU A 42 -26.46 4.02 -10.14
CA LEU A 42 -26.56 3.87 -11.59
C LEU A 42 -25.65 2.74 -12.10
N GLY A 43 -25.91 1.50 -11.65
CA GLY A 43 -25.15 0.31 -12.05
C GLY A 43 -24.75 -0.60 -10.88
N VAL A 44 -24.21 -1.77 -11.20
CA VAL A 44 -23.57 -2.66 -10.22
C VAL A 44 -22.12 -2.21 -10.09
N TYR A 45 -21.83 -1.40 -9.07
CA TYR A 45 -20.47 -1.05 -8.72
C TYR A 45 -19.92 -2.15 -7.82
N SER A 46 -18.71 -2.65 -8.08
CA SER A 46 -18.10 -3.77 -7.32
C SER A 46 -17.56 -3.36 -5.94
N TRP A 47 -17.85 -2.14 -5.51
CA TRP A 47 -17.66 -1.75 -4.12
C TRP A 47 -18.74 -2.46 -3.30
N ASP A 48 -18.35 -3.37 -2.39
CA ASP A 48 -19.23 -3.87 -1.33
C ASP A 48 -19.74 -2.75 -0.40
N GLU A 49 -19.22 -1.53 -0.59
CA GLU A 49 -19.78 -0.30 -0.07
C GLU A 49 -20.77 0.27 -1.09
N LEU A 50 -22.04 0.28 -0.70
CA LEU A 50 -23.12 0.98 -1.38
C LEU A 50 -22.86 2.50 -1.41
N LEU A 51 -21.82 3.01 -2.04
CA LEU A 51 -21.54 4.44 -2.17
C LEU A 51 -21.62 4.84 -3.65
N CYS A 52 -22.40 5.86 -3.95
CA CYS A 52 -22.50 6.37 -5.33
C CYS A 52 -21.22 7.11 -5.72
N PRO A 53 -20.91 7.25 -7.02
CA PRO A 53 -19.73 7.97 -7.50
C PRO A 53 -19.59 9.41 -6.98
N GLY A 54 -20.68 10.09 -6.63
CA GLY A 54 -20.61 11.43 -6.00
C GLY A 54 -20.27 11.41 -4.51
N CYS A 55 -20.53 10.29 -3.85
CA CYS A 55 -20.21 10.06 -2.44
C CYS A 55 -18.85 9.41 -2.21
N VAL A 56 -18.28 8.76 -3.22
CA VAL A 56 -16.94 8.16 -3.15
C VAL A 56 -15.86 9.21 -2.81
N PRO A 57 -15.81 10.41 -3.42
CA PRO A 57 -14.81 11.42 -3.07
C PRO A 57 -15.12 12.17 -1.77
N THR A 58 -16.41 12.35 -1.44
CA THR A 58 -16.84 13.15 -0.27
C THR A 58 -16.81 12.38 1.04
N ALA A 59 -16.78 11.05 1.00
CA ALA A 59 -16.54 10.24 2.19
C ALA A 59 -15.09 10.38 2.72
N SER A 60 -14.15 10.78 1.86
CA SER A 60 -12.71 10.67 2.15
C SER A 60 -12.06 11.95 2.65
N VAL A 61 -12.56 13.15 2.34
CA VAL A 61 -11.92 14.42 2.77
C VAL A 61 -12.94 15.56 2.92
N PRO A 62 -13.02 16.26 4.06
CA PRO A 62 -13.79 17.50 4.17
C PRO A 62 -13.15 18.60 3.31
N GLN A 63 -13.84 19.06 2.27
CA GLN A 63 -13.41 20.20 1.46
C GLN A 63 -13.49 21.47 2.32
N SER A 64 -12.35 22.09 2.63
CA SER A 64 -12.29 23.44 3.19
C SER A 64 -12.32 24.48 2.08
N ASP A 65 -13.15 25.52 2.25
CA ASP A 65 -13.34 26.59 1.28
C ASP A 65 -12.04 27.39 1.02
N GLY A 66 -11.38 27.13 -0.11
CA GLY A 66 -10.72 28.15 -0.93
C GLY A 66 -9.35 28.71 -0.52
N GLU A 67 -8.72 28.28 0.57
CA GLU A 67 -7.36 28.73 0.91
C GLU A 67 -6.40 27.54 0.85
N GLN A 68 -5.49 27.53 -0.14
CA GLN A 68 -4.42 26.50 -0.20
C GLN A 68 -3.56 26.63 1.06
N PRO A 69 -3.58 25.65 1.97
CA PRO A 69 -2.78 25.72 3.17
C PRO A 69 -1.31 25.59 2.78
N THR A 70 -0.51 26.64 3.00
CA THR A 70 0.94 26.52 2.98
C THR A 70 1.35 25.76 4.24
N PHE A 71 1.42 24.43 4.14
CA PHE A 71 1.65 23.59 5.30
C PHE A 71 3.12 23.19 5.41
N THR A 72 3.79 23.71 6.43
CA THR A 72 5.01 23.14 7.00
C THR A 72 4.66 21.74 7.51
N ALA A 73 5.52 20.73 7.28
CA ALA A 73 5.38 19.39 7.87
C ALA A 73 4.92 19.52 9.34
N CYS A 74 4.02 18.66 9.83
CA CYS A 74 3.37 18.77 11.15
C CYS A 74 4.36 18.92 12.32
N GLU A 75 4.96 20.09 12.49
CA GLU A 75 5.70 20.48 13.68
C GLU A 75 4.71 20.62 14.84
N SER A 76 3.43 20.89 14.55
CA SER A 76 2.34 20.95 15.52
C SER A 76 2.01 19.62 16.20
N CYS A 77 2.55 18.50 15.70
CA CYS A 77 2.46 17.19 16.36
C CYS A 77 3.41 17.09 17.56
N LEU A 78 4.41 17.97 17.61
CA LEU A 78 5.35 18.09 18.70
C LEU A 78 4.79 19.15 19.66
N THR A 79 4.67 18.81 20.94
CA THR A 79 4.39 19.83 21.96
C THR A 79 5.56 20.82 22.05
N GLU A 80 5.35 21.97 22.67
CA GLU A 80 6.43 22.96 22.92
C GLU A 80 7.61 22.36 23.70
N ASP A 81 7.37 21.28 24.45
CA ASP A 81 8.39 20.52 25.18
C ASP A 81 9.08 19.44 24.31
N GLY A 82 8.74 19.32 23.03
CA GLY A 82 9.29 18.34 22.09
C GLY A 82 8.78 16.91 22.29
N PHE A 83 7.81 16.69 23.18
CA PHE A 83 7.23 15.36 23.41
C PHE A 83 5.91 15.19 22.64
N PRO A 84 5.66 14.04 21.99
CA PRO A 84 4.36 13.77 21.40
C PRO A 84 3.31 13.64 22.51
N SER A 85 2.25 14.44 22.44
CA SER A 85 1.06 14.20 23.28
C SER A 85 0.44 12.87 22.84
N ALA A 86 0.37 11.91 23.75
CA ALA A 86 -0.15 10.56 23.47
C ALA A 86 -1.61 10.54 22.96
N GLU A 87 -2.34 11.66 23.07
CA GLU A 87 -3.77 11.76 22.72
C GLU A 87 -4.05 12.56 21.45
N SER A 88 -3.05 13.14 20.79
CA SER A 88 -3.28 13.99 19.61
C SER A 88 -2.57 13.45 18.37
N THR A 89 -3.19 12.48 17.71
CA THR A 89 -2.83 12.15 16.32
C THR A 89 -3.21 13.35 15.44
N CYS A 90 -2.22 13.98 14.80
CA CYS A 90 -2.53 15.02 13.83
C CYS A 90 -3.35 14.45 12.67
N ALA A 91 -4.26 15.27 12.14
CA ALA A 91 -5.09 14.96 10.98
C ALA A 91 -4.29 14.39 9.81
N THR A 92 -3.08 14.91 9.53
CA THR A 92 -2.20 14.38 8.48
C THR A 92 -1.78 12.95 8.77
N CYS A 93 -1.36 12.62 10.00
CA CYS A 93 -0.97 11.26 10.35
C CYS A 93 -2.15 10.29 10.27
N ALA A 94 -3.34 10.71 10.70
CA ALA A 94 -4.56 9.92 10.60
C ALA A 94 -4.93 9.63 9.13
N MET A 95 -4.90 10.67 8.28
CA MET A 95 -5.13 10.55 6.84
C MET A 95 -4.14 9.59 6.18
N LEU A 96 -2.84 9.68 6.49
CA LEU A 96 -1.82 8.78 5.92
C LEU A 96 -2.09 7.32 6.28
N ALA A 97 -2.37 7.05 7.55
CA ALA A 97 -2.70 5.71 8.02
C ALA A 97 -3.94 5.16 7.31
N GLU A 98 -4.99 5.99 7.18
CA GLU A 98 -6.22 5.64 6.49
C GLU A 98 -5.99 5.32 5.01
N VAL A 99 -5.28 6.18 4.27
CA VAL A 99 -4.99 5.97 2.84
C VAL A 99 -4.23 4.66 2.62
N LEU A 100 -3.20 4.38 3.42
CA LEU A 100 -2.41 3.16 3.28
C LEU A 100 -3.18 1.89 3.68
N CYS A 101 -4.02 1.96 4.73
CA CYS A 101 -4.91 0.86 5.08
C CYS A 101 -5.93 0.57 3.99
N ASN A 102 -6.53 1.62 3.40
CA ASN A 102 -7.49 1.48 2.31
C ASN A 102 -6.83 0.98 1.02
N ALA A 103 -5.58 1.36 0.76
CA ALA A 103 -4.81 0.82 -0.36
C ALA A 103 -4.52 -0.69 -0.16
N ALA A 104 -4.20 -1.12 1.06
CA ALA A 104 -4.04 -2.53 1.38
C ALA A 104 -5.34 -3.31 1.16
N LEU A 105 -6.46 -2.76 1.64
CA LEU A 105 -7.80 -3.33 1.44
C LEU A 105 -8.18 -3.39 -0.04
N TYR A 106 -7.82 -2.37 -0.84
CA TYR A 106 -8.03 -2.37 -2.28
C TYR A 106 -7.32 -3.55 -2.94
N LEU A 107 -6.03 -3.77 -2.62
CA LEU A 107 -5.25 -4.88 -3.19
C LEU A 107 -5.80 -6.24 -2.77
N GLU A 108 -6.30 -6.40 -1.54
CA GLU A 108 -6.95 -7.63 -1.08
C GLU A 108 -8.23 -7.95 -1.88
N ARG A 109 -9.00 -6.92 -2.25
CA ARG A 109 -10.28 -7.07 -2.95
C ARG A 109 -10.11 -7.24 -4.47
N HIS A 110 -9.20 -6.47 -5.07
CA HIS A 110 -9.10 -6.32 -6.52
C HIS A 110 -7.86 -6.96 -7.13
N GLY A 111 -6.93 -7.41 -6.29
CA GLY A 111 -5.70 -8.07 -6.72
C GLY A 111 -4.54 -7.09 -6.91
N TRP A 112 -3.34 -7.65 -6.80
CA TRP A 112 -2.08 -6.95 -6.99
C TRP A 112 -1.41 -7.36 -8.31
N ILE A 113 -0.76 -6.40 -8.96
CA ILE A 113 0.09 -6.64 -10.14
C ILE A 113 1.46 -5.98 -10.01
N GLN A 114 2.42 -6.53 -10.74
CA GLN A 114 3.78 -6.00 -10.86
C GLN A 114 3.94 -5.16 -12.13
N GLY A 115 4.74 -4.09 -12.09
CA GLY A 115 5.08 -3.22 -13.20
C GLY A 115 4.09 -2.08 -13.45
N GLY A 116 2.90 -2.39 -14.00
CA GLY A 116 1.91 -1.37 -14.36
C GLY A 116 1.12 -0.81 -13.18
N TYR A 117 0.65 0.45 -13.26
CA TYR A 117 -0.24 1.02 -12.24
C TYR A 117 -1.55 0.23 -12.11
N TYR A 118 -2.12 -0.16 -13.25
CA TYR A 118 -3.37 -0.89 -13.35
C TYR A 118 -3.29 -1.93 -14.47
N ASP A 119 -4.02 -3.03 -14.32
CA ASP A 119 -4.23 -3.96 -15.41
C ASP A 119 -5.34 -3.44 -16.36
N ALA A 120 -4.90 -2.68 -17.36
CA ALA A 120 -5.76 -2.11 -18.40
C ALA A 120 -6.47 -3.17 -19.27
N THR A 121 -6.10 -4.45 -19.18
CA THR A 121 -6.71 -5.52 -19.98
C THR A 121 -8.03 -6.01 -19.40
N THR A 122 -8.28 -5.73 -18.11
CA THR A 122 -9.47 -6.22 -17.40
C THR A 122 -10.76 -5.53 -17.85
N GLY A 123 -10.69 -4.28 -18.32
CA GLY A 123 -11.86 -3.49 -18.72
C GLY A 123 -12.84 -3.19 -17.59
N VAL A 124 -12.47 -3.43 -16.33
CA VAL A 124 -13.29 -3.11 -15.15
C VAL A 124 -12.87 -1.78 -14.54
N PHE A 125 -13.79 -1.15 -13.80
CA PHE A 125 -13.53 0.14 -13.14
C PHE A 125 -12.52 0.03 -11.98
N THR A 126 -12.47 -1.12 -11.30
CA THR A 126 -11.53 -1.42 -10.21
C THR A 126 -10.55 -2.53 -10.62
N PRO A 127 -9.62 -2.21 -11.54
CA PRO A 127 -8.66 -3.20 -12.03
C PRO A 127 -7.65 -3.58 -10.94
N PRO A 128 -7.06 -4.79 -11.01
CA PRO A 128 -5.85 -5.10 -10.27
C PRO A 128 -4.80 -3.99 -10.44
N ALA A 129 -4.09 -3.65 -9.37
CA ALA A 129 -3.17 -2.51 -9.35
C ALA A 129 -1.83 -2.84 -8.70
N CYS A 130 -0.80 -2.04 -8.98
CA CYS A 130 0.42 -2.05 -8.17
C CYS A 130 0.22 -1.28 -6.85
N ILE A 131 1.24 -1.26 -5.99
CA ILE A 131 1.17 -0.53 -4.71
C ILE A 131 0.82 0.96 -4.89
N VAL A 132 1.44 1.65 -5.85
CA VAL A 132 1.20 3.08 -6.12
C VAL A 132 -0.16 3.28 -6.80
N GLY A 133 -0.55 2.37 -7.70
CA GLY A 133 -1.87 2.39 -8.33
C GLY A 133 -2.99 2.24 -7.30
N ALA A 134 -2.82 1.37 -6.30
CA ALA A 134 -3.80 1.23 -5.21
C ALA A 134 -3.93 2.51 -4.36
N ILE A 135 -2.82 3.18 -4.03
CA ILE A 135 -2.86 4.47 -3.34
C ILE A 135 -3.60 5.52 -4.21
N ALA A 136 -3.31 5.54 -5.52
CA ALA A 136 -3.98 6.42 -6.46
C ALA A 136 -5.50 6.14 -6.54
N MET A 137 -5.93 4.88 -6.56
CA MET A 137 -7.35 4.51 -6.54
C MET A 137 -8.07 5.09 -5.31
N VAL A 138 -7.43 5.05 -4.15
CA VAL A 138 -7.99 5.58 -2.90
C VAL A 138 -8.07 7.11 -2.93
N CYS A 139 -7.01 7.78 -3.38
CA CYS A 139 -6.95 9.24 -3.35
C CYS A 139 -7.78 9.92 -4.44
N TYR A 140 -7.84 9.34 -5.64
CA TYR A 140 -8.53 9.91 -6.80
C TYR A 140 -9.94 9.34 -7.02
N GLY A 141 -10.28 8.23 -6.35
CA GLY A 141 -11.59 7.57 -6.50
C GLY A 141 -11.76 6.80 -7.82
N GLY A 142 -10.69 6.58 -8.58
CA GLY A 142 -10.69 5.85 -9.85
C GLY A 142 -9.30 5.76 -10.49
N PRO A 143 -9.15 4.95 -11.56
CA PRO A 143 -7.87 4.77 -12.22
C PRO A 143 -7.50 6.04 -13.00
N VAL A 144 -6.27 6.53 -12.81
CA VAL A 144 -5.74 7.71 -13.49
C VAL A 144 -4.39 7.43 -14.16
N ASP A 145 -4.18 7.91 -15.38
CA ASP A 145 -2.92 7.72 -16.09
C ASP A 145 -1.79 8.54 -15.44
N ALA A 146 -0.66 7.92 -15.11
CA ALA A 146 0.48 8.56 -14.45
C ALA A 146 0.09 9.35 -13.17
N PRO A 147 -0.33 8.67 -12.08
CA PRO A 147 -0.82 9.29 -10.85
C PRO A 147 0.03 10.44 -10.28
N ALA A 148 1.36 10.35 -10.41
CA ALA A 148 2.31 11.37 -9.93
C ALA A 148 2.33 12.68 -10.75
N GLN A 149 1.53 12.78 -11.82
CA GLN A 149 1.46 13.97 -12.70
C GLN A 149 0.13 14.73 -12.59
N HIS A 150 -0.78 14.33 -11.69
CA HIS A 150 -2.11 14.94 -11.52
C HIS A 150 -2.11 16.12 -10.52
N PHE A 151 -1.19 17.08 -10.69
CA PHE A 151 -0.97 18.17 -9.72
C PHE A 151 -2.21 19.04 -9.41
N ASP A 152 -3.15 19.12 -10.36
CA ASP A 152 -4.38 19.92 -10.22
C ASP A 152 -5.55 19.13 -9.61
N ASP A 153 -5.40 17.83 -9.39
CA ASP A 153 -6.44 16.99 -8.79
C ASP A 153 -6.51 17.22 -7.27
N PRO A 154 -7.71 17.40 -6.68
CA PRO A 154 -7.85 17.57 -5.23
C PRO A 154 -7.29 16.41 -4.41
N GLY A 155 -7.24 15.19 -4.95
CA GLY A 155 -6.65 14.01 -4.32
C GLY A 155 -5.12 13.95 -4.36
N PHE A 156 -4.47 14.82 -5.15
CA PHE A 156 -3.03 14.77 -5.37
C PHE A 156 -2.23 14.94 -4.08
N PHE A 157 -2.66 15.82 -3.20
CA PHE A 157 -1.99 16.05 -1.92
C PHE A 157 -1.98 14.78 -1.04
N ALA A 158 -3.12 14.12 -0.90
CA ALA A 158 -3.22 12.88 -0.12
C ALA A 158 -2.38 11.77 -0.76
N PHE A 159 -2.40 11.66 -2.09
CA PHE A 159 -1.58 10.73 -2.85
C PHE A 159 -0.07 10.95 -2.62
N GLU A 160 0.42 12.18 -2.83
CA GLU A 160 1.84 12.52 -2.70
C GLU A 160 2.34 12.26 -1.27
N GLN A 161 1.57 12.69 -0.26
CA GLN A 161 1.95 12.48 1.14
C GLN A 161 1.96 10.98 1.51
N ALA A 162 1.01 10.19 1.02
CA ALA A 162 0.96 8.75 1.27
C ALA A 162 2.13 8.00 0.62
N VAL A 163 2.46 8.32 -0.64
CA VAL A 163 3.62 7.74 -1.33
C VAL A 163 4.91 8.14 -0.63
N LEU A 164 5.08 9.42 -0.29
CA LEU A 164 6.27 9.91 0.42
C LEU A 164 6.44 9.26 1.81
N HIS A 165 5.34 9.03 2.53
CA HIS A 165 5.39 8.30 3.80
C HIS A 165 5.81 6.85 3.63
N LEU A 166 5.24 6.17 2.63
CA LEU A 166 5.61 4.80 2.28
C LEU A 166 7.08 4.69 1.85
N ASP A 167 7.58 5.63 1.05
CA ASP A 167 8.98 5.66 0.61
C ASP A 167 9.92 5.82 1.80
N ARG A 168 9.61 6.72 2.75
CA ARG A 168 10.39 6.85 3.99
C ARG A 168 10.40 5.57 4.79
N TYR A 169 9.25 4.89 4.89
CA TYR A 169 9.15 3.60 5.55
C TYR A 169 10.06 2.56 4.89
N LEU A 170 9.98 2.41 3.57
CA LEU A 170 10.79 1.45 2.81
C LEU A 170 12.30 1.77 2.86
N LEU A 171 12.67 3.05 2.79
CA LEU A 171 14.05 3.48 2.94
C LEU A 171 14.64 3.07 4.30
N VAL A 172 13.87 3.18 5.38
CA VAL A 172 14.28 2.74 6.72
C VAL A 172 14.38 1.22 6.81
N GLU A 173 13.40 0.49 6.29
CA GLU A 173 13.30 -0.96 6.49
C GLU A 173 14.24 -1.77 5.57
N ASN A 174 14.43 -1.34 4.34
CA ASN A 174 15.23 -2.10 3.36
C ASN A 174 15.99 -1.23 2.33
N GLY A 175 15.89 0.10 2.41
CA GLY A 175 16.61 1.00 1.53
C GLY A 175 16.04 1.13 0.11
N SER A 176 14.80 0.70 -0.14
CA SER A 176 14.13 0.83 -1.44
C SER A 176 13.04 1.91 -1.42
N GLU A 177 12.54 2.25 -2.61
CA GLU A 177 11.37 3.12 -2.82
C GLU A 177 10.14 2.30 -3.27
N SER A 178 8.94 2.88 -3.23
CA SER A 178 7.69 2.16 -3.48
C SER A 178 7.65 1.43 -4.82
N TYR A 179 8.18 2.05 -5.87
CA TYR A 179 8.24 1.46 -7.22
C TYR A 179 9.20 0.28 -7.29
N GLU A 180 10.42 0.47 -6.79
CA GLU A 180 11.44 -0.59 -6.75
C GLU A 180 10.99 -1.76 -5.88
N PHE A 181 10.39 -1.47 -4.71
CA PHE A 181 9.86 -2.47 -3.81
C PHE A 181 8.76 -3.32 -4.46
N ASN A 182 7.82 -2.69 -5.17
CA ASN A 182 6.75 -3.35 -5.90
C ASN A 182 7.30 -4.25 -7.00
N ASP A 183 8.27 -3.75 -7.76
CA ASP A 183 8.81 -4.40 -8.94
C ASP A 183 10.00 -5.33 -8.65
N ALA A 184 10.33 -5.53 -7.38
CA ALA A 184 11.32 -6.49 -6.95
C ALA A 184 10.96 -7.92 -7.42
N LYS A 185 11.94 -8.64 -7.96
CA LYS A 185 11.74 -10.03 -8.41
C LYS A 185 11.33 -10.92 -7.24
N GLY A 186 10.24 -11.66 -7.41
CA GLY A 186 9.71 -12.56 -6.38
C GLY A 186 8.82 -11.87 -5.35
N ARG A 187 8.50 -10.59 -5.53
CA ARG A 187 7.51 -9.89 -4.72
C ARG A 187 6.15 -10.58 -4.84
N THR A 188 5.44 -10.66 -3.72
CA THR A 188 4.10 -11.24 -3.62
C THR A 188 3.08 -10.18 -3.22
N ALA A 189 1.79 -10.45 -3.48
CA ALA A 189 0.70 -9.59 -3.01
C ALA A 189 0.71 -9.46 -1.48
N ASP A 190 0.94 -10.56 -0.76
CA ASP A 190 0.98 -10.59 0.71
C ASP A 190 2.09 -9.69 1.27
N ASP A 191 3.26 -9.65 0.64
CA ASP A 191 4.33 -8.73 1.05
C ASP A 191 3.93 -7.27 0.91
N VAL A 192 3.29 -6.93 -0.20
CA VAL A 192 2.86 -5.56 -0.53
C VAL A 192 1.77 -5.11 0.43
N ILE A 193 0.75 -5.95 0.65
CA ILE A 193 -0.34 -5.69 1.59
C ILE A 193 0.20 -5.52 3.02
N ARG A 194 1.13 -6.39 3.44
CA ARG A 194 1.76 -6.30 4.76
C ARG A 194 2.53 -5.00 4.92
N VAL A 195 3.35 -4.61 3.94
CA VAL A 195 4.12 -3.36 4.00
C VAL A 195 3.22 -2.14 4.09
N LEU A 196 2.11 -2.08 3.33
CA LEU A 196 1.15 -0.99 3.44
C LEU A 196 0.56 -0.88 4.86
N ARG A 197 0.20 -2.02 5.47
CA ARG A 197 -0.32 -2.06 6.83
C ARG A 197 0.74 -1.65 7.86
N ASP A 198 1.95 -2.17 7.75
CA ASP A 198 3.04 -1.84 8.67
C ASP A 198 3.37 -0.34 8.58
N ALA A 199 3.48 0.20 7.37
CA ALA A 199 3.71 1.62 7.11
C ALA A 199 2.59 2.52 7.66
N ALA A 200 1.32 2.09 7.57
CA ALA A 200 0.17 2.81 8.12
C ALA A 200 0.23 2.95 9.64
N THR A 201 0.87 2.01 10.35
CA THR A 201 1.02 2.05 11.81
C THR A 201 2.27 2.79 12.28
N ARG A 202 3.21 3.07 11.38
CA ARG A 202 4.50 3.70 11.73
C ARG A 202 4.35 5.23 11.79
N PRO A 203 4.65 5.88 12.93
CA PRO A 203 4.63 7.34 13.02
C PRO A 203 5.68 8.01 12.14
N VAL A 204 5.33 9.16 11.53
CA VAL A 204 6.23 9.95 10.66
C VAL A 204 7.52 10.37 11.38
N HIS A 205 7.44 10.78 12.65
CA HIS A 205 8.60 11.26 13.39
C HIS A 205 9.63 10.14 13.64
N GLU A 206 9.18 8.90 13.90
CA GLU A 206 10.08 7.75 14.04
C GLU A 206 10.86 7.49 12.75
N LEU A 207 10.19 7.62 11.59
CA LEU A 207 10.85 7.46 10.29
C LEU A 207 11.88 8.57 10.04
N ILE A 208 11.55 9.82 10.37
CA ILE A 208 12.48 10.95 10.23
C ILE A 208 13.72 10.75 11.12
N ASP A 209 13.53 10.34 12.37
CA ASP A 209 14.63 10.11 13.31
C ASP A 209 15.51 8.93 12.88
N ALA A 210 14.89 7.85 12.38
CA ALA A 210 15.62 6.71 11.82
C ALA A 210 16.46 7.11 10.61
N LEU A 211 15.91 7.89 9.68
CA LEU A 211 16.64 8.36 8.50
C LEU A 211 17.83 9.27 8.89
N LYS A 212 17.65 10.19 9.84
CA LYS A 212 18.74 11.01 10.37
C LYS A 212 19.84 10.16 11.02
N ALA A 213 19.46 9.12 11.75
CA ALA A 213 20.42 8.20 12.36
C ALA A 213 21.21 7.40 11.32
N ILE A 214 20.57 6.98 10.22
CA ILE A 214 21.20 6.33 9.07
C ILE A 214 22.19 7.29 8.39
N GLU A 215 21.79 8.53 8.12
CA GLU A 215 22.63 9.55 7.51
C GLU A 215 23.88 9.84 8.36
N ALA A 216 23.70 10.11 9.66
CA ALA A 216 24.82 10.34 10.57
C ALA A 216 25.76 9.12 10.69
N LYS A 217 25.25 7.90 10.52
CA LYS A 217 26.07 6.69 10.46
C LYS A 217 26.86 6.63 9.15
N ASN A 218 26.24 6.95 8.02
CA ASN A 218 26.88 6.98 6.72
C ASN A 218 27.99 8.04 6.67
N GLU A 219 27.78 9.21 7.28
CA GLU A 219 28.80 10.25 7.43
C GLU A 219 30.02 9.74 8.23
N ARG A 220 29.79 9.13 9.40
CA ARG A 220 30.89 8.53 10.20
C ARG A 220 31.65 7.44 9.44
N LEU A 221 30.94 6.63 8.64
CA LEU A 221 31.58 5.63 7.79
C LEU A 221 32.42 6.28 6.69
N ALA A 222 31.93 7.33 6.04
CA ALA A 222 32.68 8.09 5.06
C ALA A 222 33.94 8.74 5.65
N GLU A 223 33.84 9.32 6.85
CA GLU A 223 34.97 9.92 7.57
C GLU A 223 36.02 8.91 8.03
N SER A 224 35.61 7.67 8.30
CA SER A 224 36.54 6.60 8.73
C SER A 224 37.55 6.22 7.65
N GLY A 225 37.31 6.60 6.38
CA GLY A 225 38.14 6.21 5.24
C GLY A 225 38.14 4.71 4.96
N ILE A 226 37.28 3.95 5.63
CA ILE A 226 37.11 2.52 5.40
C ILE A 226 36.42 2.35 4.04
N THR A 227 37.10 1.70 3.10
CA THR A 227 36.51 1.44 1.78
C THR A 227 35.47 0.34 1.86
N THR A 228 34.55 0.28 0.91
CA THR A 228 33.57 -0.81 0.80
C THR A 228 34.25 -2.19 0.79
N GLU A 229 35.41 -2.31 0.15
CA GLU A 229 36.21 -3.54 0.13
C GLU A 229 36.74 -3.91 1.52
N GLN A 230 37.13 -2.92 2.33
CA GLN A 230 37.56 -3.15 3.71
C GLN A 230 36.39 -3.56 4.61
N VAL A 231 35.20 -2.99 4.42
CA VAL A 231 33.98 -3.45 5.11
C VAL A 231 33.64 -4.88 4.72
N ILE A 232 33.66 -5.21 3.42
CA ILE A 232 33.45 -6.58 2.93
C ILE A 232 34.50 -7.53 3.50
N ALA A 233 35.78 -7.14 3.55
CA ALA A 233 36.84 -7.96 4.13
C ALA A 233 36.65 -8.18 5.65
N LEU A 234 36.21 -7.14 6.38
CA LEU A 234 35.85 -7.24 7.80
C LEU A 234 34.71 -8.23 8.01
N LEU A 235 33.59 -8.07 7.29
CA LEU A 235 32.43 -8.97 7.36
C LEU A 235 32.81 -10.42 7.00
N LYS A 236 33.63 -10.63 5.98
CA LYS A 236 34.15 -11.96 5.62
C LYS A 236 35.05 -12.55 6.71
N SER A 237 35.88 -11.72 7.37
CA SER A 237 36.77 -12.17 8.44
C SER A 237 36.06 -12.51 9.77
N GLU A 238 34.86 -11.96 10.00
CA GLU A 238 33.98 -12.32 11.12
C GLU A 238 33.23 -13.65 10.91
N GLY A 239 33.48 -14.36 9.80
CA GLY A 239 32.93 -15.69 9.56
C GLY A 239 31.62 -15.70 8.77
N VAL A 240 31.31 -14.63 8.01
CA VAL A 240 30.33 -14.71 6.92
C VAL A 240 30.93 -15.62 5.84
N ILE A 241 30.30 -16.78 5.65
CA ILE A 241 30.83 -17.84 4.78
C ILE A 241 30.36 -17.53 3.35
N ASP A 242 31.30 -17.44 2.40
CA ASP A 242 30.96 -17.38 0.98
C ASP A 242 30.24 -18.69 0.59
N GLY A 243 29.00 -18.55 0.10
CA GLY A 243 28.20 -19.65 -0.43
C GLY A 243 27.28 -20.30 0.59
N CYS A 244 26.01 -19.90 0.57
CA CYS A 244 24.95 -20.75 1.07
C CYS A 244 24.86 -22.00 0.16
N PRO A 245 24.98 -23.23 0.71
CA PRO A 245 24.96 -24.45 -0.08
C PRO A 245 23.62 -24.71 -0.80
N VAL A 246 22.56 -23.98 -0.45
CA VAL A 246 21.22 -24.10 -1.04
C VAL A 246 21.00 -23.12 -2.19
N CYS A 247 21.54 -21.90 -2.06
CA CYS A 247 21.11 -20.76 -2.85
C CYS A 247 22.26 -20.07 -3.63
N ASP A 248 23.52 -20.51 -3.45
CA ASP A 248 24.76 -19.80 -3.86
C ASP A 248 24.87 -18.34 -3.36
N GLY A 249 23.91 -17.90 -2.54
CA GLY A 249 23.84 -16.57 -1.94
C GLY A 249 24.67 -16.46 -0.66
N VAL A 250 24.50 -15.35 0.06
CA VAL A 250 25.25 -15.09 1.31
C VAL A 250 24.63 -15.88 2.46
N ALA A 251 25.45 -16.67 3.17
CA ALA A 251 25.06 -17.33 4.41
C ALA A 251 25.75 -16.68 5.61
N SER A 252 24.99 -16.46 6.69
CA SER A 252 25.53 -15.98 7.96
C SER A 252 25.49 -17.11 8.99
N LYS A 253 26.58 -17.27 9.75
CA LYS A 253 26.62 -18.23 10.85
C LYS A 253 26.02 -17.59 12.11
N LEU A 254 24.97 -18.20 12.65
CA LEU A 254 24.35 -17.80 13.91
C LEU A 254 25.27 -18.15 15.08
N THR A 255 25.05 -17.51 16.23
CA THR A 255 25.85 -17.68 17.45
C THR A 255 25.82 -19.10 18.02
N ASP A 256 24.81 -19.90 17.67
CA ASP A 256 24.68 -21.32 18.02
C ASP A 256 25.28 -22.27 16.98
N GLY A 257 25.90 -21.74 15.93
CA GLY A 257 26.57 -22.50 14.88
C GLY A 257 25.73 -22.81 13.65
N ARG A 258 24.42 -22.52 13.65
CA ARG A 258 23.53 -22.71 12.50
C ARG A 258 23.81 -21.72 11.36
N LEU A 259 23.36 -22.04 10.14
CA LEU A 259 23.54 -21.17 8.96
C LEU A 259 22.19 -20.58 8.50
N TRP A 260 22.14 -19.28 8.27
CA TRP A 260 20.97 -18.56 7.74
C TRP A 260 21.24 -18.07 6.30
N CYS A 261 20.45 -18.47 5.30
CA CYS A 261 20.56 -17.90 3.92
C CYS A 261 19.84 -16.56 3.89
N ALA A 262 20.59 -15.47 3.74
CA ALA A 262 20.02 -14.12 3.65
C ALA A 262 19.11 -13.95 2.42
N THR A 263 19.36 -14.72 1.35
CA THR A 263 18.59 -14.68 0.11
C THR A 263 17.21 -15.33 0.23
N THR A 264 17.07 -16.40 1.02
CA THR A 264 15.81 -17.13 1.18
C THR A 264 15.11 -16.84 2.50
N GLY A 265 15.79 -16.20 3.47
CA GLY A 265 15.25 -15.96 4.80
C GLY A 265 15.01 -17.25 5.60
N THR A 266 15.77 -18.32 5.33
CA THR A 266 15.57 -19.64 5.95
C THR A 266 16.85 -20.22 6.54
N ASP A 267 16.66 -21.06 7.56
CA ASP A 267 17.70 -21.83 8.25
C ASP A 267 18.15 -23.01 7.35
N VAL A 268 19.45 -23.06 7.05
CA VAL A 268 20.06 -23.97 6.05
C VAL A 268 20.12 -25.41 6.56
N ASP A 269 20.11 -25.63 7.87
CA ASP A 269 20.32 -26.95 8.48
C ASP A 269 19.07 -27.87 8.46
N ARG A 270 17.94 -27.42 7.87
CA ARG A 270 16.66 -28.15 7.95
C ARG A 270 16.40 -29.22 6.88
N HIS A 271 17.33 -29.51 5.98
CA HIS A 271 17.08 -30.43 4.86
C HIS A 271 17.95 -31.70 4.79
N GLY A 272 18.69 -32.03 5.86
CA GLY A 272 19.32 -33.35 5.97
C GLY A 272 18.45 -34.33 6.75
N ASP A 273 17.40 -34.88 6.13
CA ASP A 273 16.80 -36.20 6.45
C ASP A 273 15.55 -36.45 5.56
N ALA A 274 15.79 -36.90 4.32
CA ALA A 274 14.86 -37.70 3.52
C ALA A 274 15.63 -38.51 2.47
#